data_AF-A0A821QP65-F1
#
_entry.id   AF-A0A821QP65-F1
#
_cell.length_a   1.000
_cell.length_b   1.000
_cell.length_c   1.000
_cell.angle_alpha   90.00
_cell.angle_beta   90.00
_cell.angle_gamma   90.00
#
_symmetry.space_group_name_H-M   'P 1'
#
loop_
_entity.id
_entity.type
_entity.pdbx_description
1 polymer ?
#
loop_
_entity_poly.entity_id
_entity_poly.type
_entity_poly.pdbx_seq_one_letter_code
_entity_poly.pdbx_strand_id
1 'polypeptide(L)'
;GVAAVLSCNTTPKVLDVQRLSKKCLICTGALSVKNKDPDLYDVIIHDHDCESNYDGSSGGMESQGIQDIFKRSVPKYQVQYTRYIGDGDSSVMWNLIQHPPYPGIEIEKIEDI
;
A
#
# COMPACT_ATOMS: atom_id res chain seq x y z
N GLY A 1 -5.93 -4.57 2.41
CA GLY A 1 -6.30 -3.70 1.29
C GLY A 1 -5.32 -3.90 0.15
N VAL A 2 -5.78 -3.72 -1.08
CA VAL A 2 -4.92 -3.65 -2.26
C VAL A 2 -5.20 -2.31 -2.91
N ALA A 3 -4.16 -1.51 -3.11
CA ALA A 3 -4.22 -0.30 -3.92
C ALA A 3 -3.57 -0.58 -5.27
N ALA A 4 -4.13 -0.04 -6.34
CA ALA A 4 -3.59 -0.17 -7.69
C ALA A 4 -3.63 1.17 -8.40
N VAL A 5 -2.59 1.46 -9.18
CA VAL A 5 -2.57 2.60 -10.11
C VAL A 5 -2.63 2.04 -11.52
N LEU A 6 -3.54 2.57 -12.33
CA LEU A 6 -3.75 2.17 -13.71
C LEU A 6 -3.47 3.33 -14.66
N SER A 7 -3.10 3.03 -15.91
CA SER A 7 -2.99 4.04 -16.96
C SER A 7 -4.36 4.55 -17.37
N CYS A 8 -4.52 5.88 -17.48
CA CYS A 8 -5.73 6.52 -17.97
C CYS A 8 -5.73 6.59 -19.51
N ASN A 9 -6.00 5.48 -20.18
CA ASN A 9 -6.16 5.39 -21.63
C ASN A 9 -7.32 4.45 -21.98
N THR A 10 -7.64 4.29 -23.27
CA THR A 10 -8.75 3.43 -23.74
C THR A 10 -8.57 1.95 -23.42
N THR A 11 -7.36 1.50 -23.05
CA THR A 11 -7.09 0.12 -22.62
C THR A 11 -6.19 0.16 -21.39
N PRO A 12 -6.79 0.40 -20.20
CA PRO A 12 -6.04 0.60 -18.98
C PRO A 12 -5.10 -0.56 -18.68
N LYS A 13 -3.86 -0.24 -18.30
CA LYS A 13 -2.86 -1.19 -17.83
C LYS A 13 -2.56 -0.91 -16.37
N VAL A 14 -2.34 -1.97 -15.59
CA VAL A 14 -1.88 -1.84 -14.21
C VAL A 14 -0.42 -1.39 -14.23
N LEU A 15 -0.13 -0.23 -13.63
CA LEU A 15 1.21 0.35 -13.54
C LEU A 15 1.93 -0.09 -12.27
N ASP A 16 1.20 -0.16 -11.15
CA ASP A 16 1.74 -0.67 -9.89
C ASP A 16 0.60 -1.12 -8.95
N VAL A 17 0.95 -1.97 -7.99
CA VAL A 17 0.05 -2.48 -6.96
C VAL A 17 0.74 -2.48 -5.60
N GLN A 18 0.01 -2.12 -4.55
CA GLN A 18 0.48 -2.20 -3.17
C GLN A 18 -0.50 -3.03 -2.35
N ARG A 19 0.01 -4.11 -1.74
CA ARG A 19 -0.74 -4.91 -0.77
C ARG A 19 -0.42 -4.41 0.63
N LEU A 20 -1.45 -4.06 1.39
CA LEU A 20 -1.36 -3.74 2.81
C LEU A 20 -2.21 -4.71 3.62
N SER A 21 -1.64 -5.23 4.70
CA SER A 21 -2.32 -6.16 5.61
C SER A 21 -1.98 -5.86 7.05
N LYS A 22 -3.00 -6.01 7.92
CA LYS A 22 -2.85 -5.97 9.38
C LYS A 22 -2.51 -7.32 9.99
N LYS A 23 -2.50 -8.36 9.16
CA LYS A 23 -2.36 -9.76 9.58
C LYS A 23 -1.47 -10.49 8.59
N CYS A 24 -0.57 -11.30 9.11
CA CYS A 24 0.12 -12.32 8.35
C CYS A 24 -0.52 -13.68 8.66
N LEU A 25 -0.78 -14.48 7.63
CA LEU A 25 -1.38 -15.81 7.79
C LEU A 25 -0.41 -16.75 8.51
N ILE A 26 0.90 -16.64 8.24
CA ILE A 26 1.96 -17.42 8.89
C ILE A 26 2.00 -17.08 10.38
N CYS A 27 2.07 -15.80 10.75
CA CYS A 27 1.99 -15.38 12.15
C CYS A 27 0.75 -15.93 12.87
N THR A 28 -0.41 -15.86 12.19
CA THR A 28 -1.67 -16.34 12.75
C THR A 28 -1.64 -17.85 12.97
N GLY A 29 -1.11 -18.61 12.01
CA GLY A 29 -0.95 -20.07 12.12
C GLY A 29 0.06 -20.47 13.20
N ALA A 30 1.16 -19.74 13.34
CA ALA A 30 2.20 -19.99 14.34
C ALA A 30 1.68 -19.93 15.78
N LEU A 31 0.61 -19.18 16.05
CA LEU A 31 -0.05 -19.14 17.36
C LEU A 31 -0.52 -20.52 17.83
N SER A 32 -0.82 -21.45 16.91
CA SER A 32 -1.25 -22.82 17.24
C SER A 32 -0.13 -23.70 17.81
N VAL A 33 1.14 -23.37 17.53
CA VAL A 33 2.32 -24.09 18.03
C VAL A 33 3.01 -23.38 19.19
N LYS A 34 2.73 -22.09 19.41
CA LYS A 34 3.33 -21.24 20.46
C LYS A 34 3.45 -21.91 21.84
N ASN A 35 2.43 -22.61 22.30
CA ASN A 35 2.43 -23.27 23.61
C ASN A 35 2.84 -24.76 23.57
N LYS A 36 2.90 -25.36 22.38
CA LYS A 36 3.21 -26.78 22.18
C LYS A 36 4.70 -27.00 21.89
N ASP A 37 5.27 -26.10 21.11
CA ASP A 37 6.65 -26.12 20.65
C ASP A 37 7.13 -24.65 20.50
N PRO A 38 7.61 -24.04 21.59
CA PRO A 38 8.08 -22.66 21.59
C PRO A 38 9.30 -22.43 20.69
N ASP A 39 10.19 -23.42 20.60
CA ASP A 39 11.38 -23.32 19.75
C ASP A 39 10.99 -23.24 18.27
N LEU A 40 10.04 -24.08 17.84
CA LEU A 40 9.47 -24.01 16.50
C LEU A 40 8.72 -22.69 16.26
N TYR A 41 7.99 -22.18 17.26
CA TYR A 41 7.32 -20.89 17.15
C TYR A 41 8.32 -19.75 16.89
N ASP A 42 9.41 -19.69 17.65
CA ASP A 42 10.43 -18.66 17.51
C ASP A 42 11.09 -18.73 16.14
N VAL A 43 11.44 -19.93 15.65
CA VAL A 43 11.99 -20.13 14.29
C VAL A 43 11.01 -19.61 13.24
N ILE A 44 9.72 -19.97 13.33
CA ILE A 44 8.72 -19.52 12.34
C ILE A 44 8.60 -17.99 12.36
N ILE A 45 8.48 -17.38 13.54
CA ILE A 45 8.29 -15.94 13.66
C ILE A 45 9.52 -15.15 13.17
N HIS A 46 10.73 -15.66 13.42
CA HIS A 46 11.96 -14.98 13.01
C HIS A 46 12.32 -15.17 11.55
N ASP A 47 12.08 -16.35 10.97
CA ASP A 47 12.61 -16.67 9.63
C ASP A 47 11.62 -16.40 8.49
N HIS A 48 10.33 -16.21 8.78
CA HIS A 48 9.35 -15.92 7.74
C HIS A 48 9.34 -14.45 7.31
N ASP A 49 8.99 -14.21 6.04
CA ASP A 49 8.72 -12.87 5.54
C ASP A 49 7.33 -12.41 6.03
N CYS A 50 7.31 -11.52 7.02
CA CYS A 50 6.07 -11.09 7.64
C CYS A 50 5.27 -10.19 6.71
N GLU A 51 4.11 -10.69 6.31
CA GLU A 51 3.20 -9.99 5.41
C GLU A 51 2.30 -8.94 6.10
N SER A 52 2.46 -8.75 7.42
CA SER A 52 1.78 -7.71 8.19
C SER A 52 2.59 -6.42 8.12
N ASN A 53 2.10 -5.46 7.34
CA ASN A 53 2.84 -4.26 6.97
C ASN A 53 2.02 -2.98 7.15
N TYR A 54 0.92 -3.03 7.89
CA TYR A 54 0.06 -1.87 8.14
C TYR A 54 -0.71 -1.98 9.46
N ASP A 55 -0.57 -0.97 10.32
CA ASP A 55 -1.18 -0.96 11.66
C ASP A 55 -2.40 -0.04 11.79
N GLY A 56 -2.64 0.83 10.80
CA GLY A 56 -3.73 1.82 10.80
C GLY A 56 -5.13 1.22 10.61
N SER A 57 -6.13 2.07 10.35
CA SER A 57 -7.50 1.62 10.07
C SER A 57 -7.61 0.95 8.70
N SER A 58 -8.50 -0.04 8.55
CA SER A 58 -8.70 -0.72 7.26
C SER A 58 -9.05 0.25 6.13
N GLY A 59 -9.81 1.31 6.42
CA GLY A 59 -10.11 2.37 5.45
C GLY A 59 -8.88 3.18 5.02
N GLY A 60 -7.91 3.39 5.91
CA GLY A 60 -6.67 4.10 5.57
C GLY A 60 -5.69 3.29 4.71
N MET A 61 -5.91 1.99 4.51
CA MET A 61 -5.03 1.15 3.69
C MET A 61 -4.99 1.62 2.23
N GLU A 62 -6.11 2.11 1.70
CA GLU A 62 -6.12 2.61 0.33
C GLU A 62 -5.21 3.83 0.19
N SER A 63 -5.41 4.83 1.05
CA SER A 63 -4.62 6.06 1.09
C SER A 63 -3.12 5.78 1.30
N GLN A 64 -2.77 4.91 2.26
CA GLN A 64 -1.37 4.50 2.45
C GLN A 64 -0.82 3.77 1.22
N GLY A 65 -1.60 2.87 0.63
CA GLY A 65 -1.16 2.08 -0.52
C GLY A 65 -0.86 2.95 -1.74
N ILE A 66 -1.70 3.95 -2.00
CA ILE A 66 -1.47 4.95 -3.06
C ILE A 66 -0.24 5.80 -2.75
N GLN A 67 -0.08 6.26 -1.51
CA GLN A 67 1.09 7.01 -1.08
C GLN A 67 2.40 6.23 -1.33
N ASP A 68 2.42 4.94 -1.01
CA ASP A 68 3.57 4.06 -1.22
C ASP A 68 3.88 3.86 -2.70
N ILE A 69 2.85 3.72 -3.54
CA ILE A 69 2.99 3.64 -5.00
C ILE A 69 3.58 4.93 -5.56
N PHE A 70 3.07 6.09 -5.13
CA PHE A 70 3.56 7.38 -5.61
C PHE A 70 5.01 7.62 -5.19
N LYS A 71 5.36 7.39 -3.92
CA LYS A 71 6.74 7.57 -3.42
C LYS A 71 7.76 6.71 -4.18
N ARG A 72 7.44 5.46 -4.49
CA ARG A 72 8.37 4.56 -5.18
C ARG A 72 8.37 4.73 -6.71
N SER A 73 7.43 5.47 -7.28
CA SER A 73 7.27 5.59 -8.73
C SER A 73 8.52 6.17 -9.40
N VAL A 74 9.18 7.14 -8.77
CA VAL A 74 10.43 7.75 -9.26
C VAL A 74 11.59 6.75 -9.27
N PRO A 75 12.00 6.12 -8.14
CA PRO A 75 13.12 5.19 -8.16
C PRO A 75 12.83 3.90 -8.95
N LYS A 76 11.56 3.46 -9.03
CA LYS A 76 11.18 2.20 -9.70
C LYS A 76 10.96 2.35 -11.20
N TYR A 77 10.37 3.47 -11.63
CA TYR A 77 9.92 3.65 -13.03
C TYR A 77 10.37 4.97 -13.66
N GLN A 78 11.02 5.86 -12.92
CA GLN A 78 11.41 7.21 -13.37
C GLN A 78 10.20 8.06 -13.81
N VAL A 79 9.06 7.89 -13.14
CA VAL A 79 7.83 8.65 -13.40
C VAL A 79 7.36 9.41 -12.16
N GLN A 80 6.60 10.48 -12.38
CA GLN A 80 5.88 11.22 -11.34
C GLN A 80 4.41 11.32 -11.72
N TYR A 81 3.52 10.90 -10.83
CA TYR A 81 2.07 11.00 -11.02
C TYR A 81 1.56 12.33 -10.49
N THR A 82 1.37 13.31 -11.38
CA THR A 82 0.92 14.66 -10.99
C THR A 82 -0.59 14.83 -11.02
N ARG A 83 -1.30 13.92 -11.70
CA ARG A 83 -2.76 13.93 -11.83
C ARG A 83 -3.29 12.52 -11.68
N TYR A 84 -4.43 12.37 -11.02
CA TYR A 84 -5.09 11.07 -10.88
C TYR A 84 -6.62 11.21 -10.84
N ILE A 85 -7.29 10.10 -11.19
CA ILE A 85 -8.72 9.88 -11.02
C ILE A 85 -8.86 8.78 -9.97
N GLY A 86 -9.79 8.92 -9.04
CA GLY A 86 -9.99 7.93 -7.98
C GLY A 86 -11.38 8.01 -7.37
N ASP A 87 -11.97 6.83 -7.14
CA ASP A 87 -13.29 6.67 -6.53
C ASP A 87 -13.29 6.90 -5.01
N GLY A 88 -12.10 6.90 -4.41
CA GLY A 88 -11.91 6.96 -2.97
C GLY A 88 -12.26 8.31 -2.35
N ASP A 89 -12.60 8.22 -1.06
CA ASP A 89 -12.82 9.35 -0.15
C ASP A 89 -11.63 10.31 -0.17
N SER A 90 -11.86 11.58 0.20
CA SER A 90 -10.87 12.67 0.20
C SER A 90 -9.59 12.39 1.03
N SER A 91 -9.53 11.26 1.75
CA SER A 91 -8.39 10.78 2.52
C SER A 91 -7.13 10.49 1.68
N VAL A 92 -7.27 10.07 0.42
CA VAL A 92 -6.11 9.85 -0.48
C VAL A 92 -5.45 11.20 -0.80
N MET A 93 -6.26 12.16 -1.26
CA MET A 93 -5.79 13.51 -1.57
C MET A 93 -5.19 14.17 -0.33
N TRP A 94 -5.88 14.08 0.81
CA TRP A 94 -5.37 14.65 2.07
C TRP A 94 -3.99 14.11 2.42
N ASN A 95 -3.77 12.79 2.27
CA ASN A 95 -2.48 12.17 2.57
C ASN A 95 -1.38 12.62 1.60
N LEU A 96 -1.68 12.70 0.30
CA LEU A 96 -0.74 13.18 -0.72
C LEU A 96 -0.33 14.65 -0.50
N ILE A 97 -1.23 15.49 0.03
CA ILE A 97 -0.93 16.88 0.40
C ILE A 97 -0.06 16.96 1.65
N GLN A 98 -0.39 16.19 2.69
CA GLN A 98 0.36 16.22 3.96
C GLN A 98 1.74 15.55 3.83
N HIS A 99 1.87 14.58 2.94
CA HIS A 99 3.11 13.84 2.69
C HIS A 99 3.43 13.84 1.18
N PRO A 100 3.85 14.98 0.62
CA PRO A 100 4.12 15.10 -0.82
C PRO A 100 5.13 14.04 -1.26
N PRO A 101 4.79 13.16 -2.23
CA PRO A 101 5.71 12.13 -2.72
C PRO A 101 6.81 12.73 -3.61
N TYR A 102 6.61 13.94 -4.13
CA TYR A 102 7.50 14.61 -5.07
C TYR A 102 7.81 16.04 -4.57
N PRO A 103 9.09 16.42 -4.41
CA PRO A 103 9.44 17.77 -3.93
C PRO A 103 8.99 18.87 -4.88
N GLY A 104 8.23 19.84 -4.38
CA GLY A 104 7.81 21.02 -5.14
C GLY A 104 6.76 20.77 -6.22
N ILE A 105 6.13 19.60 -6.25
CA ILE A 105 5.11 19.24 -7.22
C ILE A 105 3.79 18.97 -6.48
N GLU A 106 2.76 19.72 -6.85
CA GLU A 106 1.40 19.51 -6.37
C GLU A 106 0.70 18.42 -7.19
N ILE A 107 -0.14 17.63 -6.52
CA ILE A 107 -0.93 16.57 -7.15
C ILE A 107 -2.37 17.03 -7.24
N GLU A 108 -2.95 16.89 -8.43
CA GLU A 108 -4.34 17.26 -8.71
C GLU A 108 -5.20 15.99 -8.86
N LYS A 109 -6.35 15.98 -8.16
CA LYS A 109 -7.40 14.99 -8.39
C LYS A 109 -8.32 15.54 -9.47
N ILE A 110 -8.49 14.78 -10.53
CA ILE A 110 -9.43 15.06 -11.59
C ILE A 110 -10.72 14.30 -11.25
N GLU A 111 -11.85 14.98 -11.32
CA GLU A 111 -13.18 14.36 -11.19
C GLU A 111 -13.50 13.54 -12.44
N ASP A 112 -14.22 12.43 -12.26
CA ASP A 112 -14.71 11.63 -13.38
C ASP A 112 -15.62 12.48 -14.30
N ILE A 113 -15.38 12.44 -15.61
CA ILE A 113 -16.17 13.13 -16.66
C ILE A 113 -17.30 12.22 -17.13
#